data_AF-A0A7J8X9H8-F1
#
_entry.id   AF-A0A7J8X9H8-F1
#
_cell.length_a   1.000
_cell.length_b   1.000
_cell.length_c   1.000
_cell.angle_alpha   90.00
_cell.angle_beta   90.00
_cell.angle_gamma   90.00
#
_symmetry.space_group_name_H-M   'P 1'
#
loop_
_entity.id
_entity.type
_entity.pdbx_description
1 polymer ?
#
loop_
_entity_poly.entity_id
_entity_poly.type
_entity_poly.pdbx_seq_one_letter_code
_entity_poly.pdbx_strand_id
1 'polypeptide(L)'
;FAGAAQSLGAGAILVNPWNVTEVASSIGYALNMPADEREKRHHHNFKHVISHTAQEWAATFVSELNVTIVEAQLRTRQIPPPLPIEVAVDRYSCSNNRLLILGFNATLTEPVDTLGRKDSQINEWEPKLRPDLREPLRKLCDDPKTTVLVLSGSARNVLDDNFSDYNLWLAAENGMFLRVTTGDWMTTMPENLSMEWVDSVKNVFEYFTDRTPRSQFEVRETSLIWNYKYSDVEFGRLQARDLLQHLWAGPISNASLDVVQGRRSVEVRSVAVTKGAAIDRILGEIVHNNGMKEPIDYVLCIGHFLTKDEDIYTFFEPELPSEVPASVRPQVPTQVRTSIVGSRAALLMEQNSMSAVEQNKSYSIDGETLHSMVTDRISLQEGSSVLDLQANDYFSCSVARKRSNSRYRLQSSDEVVTLLRELADHS
;
A
#
# COMPACT_ATOMS: atom_id res chain seq x y z
N PHE A 1 -11.36 -20.01 29.25
CA PHE A 1 -12.38 -20.97 28.76
C PHE A 1 -11.70 -22.02 27.91
N ALA A 2 -12.03 -23.30 28.08
CA ALA A 2 -11.31 -24.43 27.46
C ALA A 2 -11.88 -24.87 26.08
N GLY A 3 -12.58 -23.99 25.35
CA GLY A 3 -13.11 -24.26 24.01
C GLY A 3 -14.29 -25.25 23.91
N ALA A 4 -14.50 -26.10 24.92
CA ALA A 4 -15.53 -27.14 24.91
C ALA A 4 -16.96 -26.63 24.67
N ALA A 5 -17.29 -25.43 25.15
CA ALA A 5 -18.59 -24.78 24.89
C ALA A 5 -18.81 -24.47 23.40
N GLN A 6 -17.74 -24.12 22.68
CA GLN A 6 -17.79 -23.81 21.25
C GLN A 6 -17.87 -25.09 20.40
N SER A 7 -17.24 -26.18 20.86
CA SER A 7 -17.23 -27.48 20.18
C SER A 7 -18.53 -28.28 20.39
N LEU A 8 -19.05 -28.34 21.62
CA LEU A 8 -20.24 -29.13 21.97
C LEU A 8 -21.54 -28.32 21.86
N GLY A 9 -21.45 -26.99 21.88
CA GLY A 9 -22.50 -26.04 21.52
C GLY A 9 -23.92 -26.47 21.93
N ALA A 10 -24.75 -26.73 20.91
CA ALA A 10 -26.18 -27.00 21.04
C ALA A 10 -26.54 -28.26 21.84
N GLY A 11 -25.60 -29.19 22.03
CA GLY A 11 -25.82 -30.39 22.85
C GLY A 11 -25.35 -30.24 24.30
N ALA A 12 -24.68 -29.15 24.67
CA ALA A 12 -24.20 -28.91 26.03
C ALA A 12 -25.11 -27.94 26.79
N ILE A 13 -25.21 -28.14 28.11
CA ILE A 13 -25.82 -27.14 29.01
C ILE A 13 -24.70 -26.18 29.41
N LEU A 14 -24.75 -24.96 28.88
CA LEU A 14 -23.81 -23.91 29.25
C LEU A 14 -24.19 -23.34 30.62
N VAL A 15 -23.17 -23.15 31.46
CA VAL A 15 -23.36 -22.60 32.80
C VAL A 15 -22.32 -21.52 33.06
N ASN A 16 -22.74 -20.43 33.68
CA ASN A 16 -21.81 -19.47 34.26
C ASN A 16 -21.39 -19.95 35.68
N PRO A 17 -20.11 -20.34 35.89
CA PRO A 17 -19.67 -20.88 37.18
C PRO A 17 -19.72 -19.86 38.33
N TRP A 18 -19.82 -18.56 38.02
CA TRP A 18 -19.93 -17.50 39.02
C TRP A 18 -21.36 -17.25 39.50
N ASN A 19 -22.35 -17.86 38.82
CA ASN A 19 -23.76 -17.76 39.18
C ASN A 19 -24.23 -19.08 39.80
N VAL A 20 -24.11 -19.18 41.13
CA VAL A 20 -24.40 -20.41 41.89
C VAL A 20 -25.85 -20.87 41.70
N THR A 21 -26.79 -19.92 41.60
CA THR A 21 -28.21 -20.21 41.38
C THR A 21 -28.47 -20.82 40.00
N GLU A 22 -27.85 -20.26 38.98
CA GLU A 22 -27.94 -20.77 37.60
C GLU A 22 -27.34 -22.17 37.49
N VAL A 23 -26.16 -22.40 38.08
CA VAL A 23 -25.53 -23.73 38.12
C VAL A 23 -26.44 -24.76 38.79
N ALA A 24 -27.01 -24.43 39.95
CA ALA A 24 -27.93 -25.32 40.66
C ALA A 24 -29.19 -25.62 39.82
N SER A 25 -29.76 -24.60 39.17
CA SER A 25 -30.93 -24.77 38.30
C SER A 25 -30.61 -25.62 37.07
N SER A 26 -29.43 -25.47 36.47
CA SER A 26 -28.97 -26.23 35.31
C SER A 26 -28.73 -27.70 35.64
N ILE A 27 -28.20 -28.01 36.82
CA ILE A 27 -28.09 -29.40 37.31
C ILE A 27 -29.48 -30.00 37.53
N GLY A 28 -30.38 -29.25 38.18
CA GLY A 28 -31.77 -29.68 38.38
C GLY A 28 -32.49 -29.95 37.05
N TYR A 29 -32.30 -29.08 36.06
CA TYR A 29 -32.82 -29.26 34.71
C TYR A 29 -32.21 -30.48 34.01
N ALA A 30 -30.89 -30.70 34.12
CA ALA A 30 -30.23 -31.86 33.54
C ALA A 30 -30.77 -33.20 34.09
N LEU A 31 -31.04 -33.26 35.40
CA LEU A 31 -31.57 -34.45 36.06
C LEU A 31 -33.03 -34.74 35.70
N ASN A 32 -33.84 -33.69 35.44
CA ASN A 32 -35.26 -33.80 35.10
C ASN A 32 -35.53 -33.66 33.59
N MET A 33 -34.48 -33.71 32.76
CA MET A 33 -34.60 -33.52 31.32
C MET A 33 -35.45 -34.62 30.67
N PRO A 34 -36.40 -34.28 29.78
CA PRO A 34 -37.17 -35.27 29.02
C PRO A 34 -36.25 -36.21 28.23
N ALA A 35 -36.66 -37.48 28.10
CA ALA A 35 -35.86 -38.51 27.43
C ALA A 35 -35.50 -38.15 25.98
N ASP A 36 -36.46 -37.60 25.23
CA ASP A 36 -36.28 -37.20 23.83
C ASP A 36 -35.25 -36.08 23.67
N GLU A 37 -35.26 -35.12 24.59
CA GLU A 37 -34.30 -34.01 24.59
C GLU A 37 -32.90 -34.48 24.95
N ARG A 38 -32.80 -35.36 25.96
CA ARG A 38 -31.55 -35.98 26.38
C ARG A 38 -30.91 -36.78 25.24
N GLU A 39 -31.70 -37.57 24.52
CA GLU A 39 -31.23 -38.34 23.38
C GLU A 39 -30.72 -37.45 22.24
N LYS A 40 -31.48 -36.40 21.88
CA LYS A 40 -31.07 -35.43 20.84
C LYS A 40 -29.76 -34.73 21.18
N ARG A 41 -29.64 -34.23 22.41
CA ARG A 41 -28.41 -33.55 22.87
C ARG A 41 -27.20 -34.50 22.90
N HIS A 42 -27.40 -35.71 23.42
CA HIS A 42 -26.35 -36.72 23.44
C HIS A 42 -25.91 -37.11 22.03
N HIS A 43 -26.86 -37.36 21.11
CA HIS A 43 -26.55 -37.72 19.73
C HIS A 43 -25.71 -36.63 19.03
N HIS A 44 -26.07 -35.35 19.22
CA HIS A 44 -25.32 -34.22 18.67
C HIS A 44 -23.87 -34.19 19.17
N ASN A 45 -23.68 -34.24 20.50
CA ASN A 45 -22.34 -34.22 21.09
C ASN A 45 -21.52 -35.46 20.73
N PHE A 46 -22.15 -36.64 20.76
CA PHE A 46 -21.50 -37.90 20.43
C PHE A 46 -20.97 -37.87 19.00
N LYS A 47 -21.79 -37.41 18.04
CA LYS A 47 -21.36 -37.23 16.64
C LYS A 47 -20.16 -36.30 16.51
N HIS A 48 -20.12 -35.21 17.26
CA HIS A 48 -18.99 -34.28 17.26
C HIS A 48 -17.71 -34.95 17.79
N VAL A 49 -17.79 -35.63 18.93
CA VAL A 49 -16.65 -36.32 19.57
C VAL A 49 -16.07 -37.44 18.71
N ILE A 50 -16.92 -38.23 18.01
CA ILE A 50 -16.41 -39.33 17.16
C ILE A 50 -15.81 -38.85 15.84
N SER A 51 -16.23 -37.68 15.34
CA SER A 51 -15.75 -37.13 14.06
C SER A 51 -14.51 -36.26 14.22
N HIS A 52 -14.37 -35.56 15.34
CA HIS A 52 -13.24 -34.67 15.63
C HIS A 52 -12.23 -35.39 16.53
N THR A 53 -11.55 -36.39 15.95
CA THR A 53 -10.52 -37.14 16.66
C THR A 53 -9.25 -36.31 16.88
N ALA A 54 -8.42 -36.72 17.84
CA ALA A 54 -7.11 -36.10 18.06
C ALA A 54 -6.21 -36.20 16.81
N GLN A 55 -6.34 -37.28 16.04
CA GLN A 55 -5.62 -37.50 14.79
C GLN A 55 -6.05 -36.51 13.71
N GLU A 56 -7.36 -36.30 13.53
CA GLU A 56 -7.91 -35.33 12.59
C GLU A 56 -7.46 -33.91 12.97
N TRP A 57 -7.57 -33.56 14.26
CA TRP A 57 -7.08 -32.29 14.78
C TRP A 57 -5.58 -32.08 14.48
N ALA A 58 -4.75 -33.10 14.72
CA ALA A 58 -3.31 -33.02 14.47
C ALA A 58 -3.02 -32.85 12.97
N ALA A 59 -3.74 -33.56 12.10
CA ALA A 59 -3.60 -33.44 10.66
C ALA A 59 -4.01 -32.05 10.16
N THR A 60 -5.15 -31.52 10.63
CA THR A 60 -5.60 -30.16 10.29
C THR A 60 -4.61 -29.12 10.81
N PHE A 61 -4.15 -29.23 12.06
CA PHE A 61 -3.19 -28.30 12.65
C PHE A 61 -1.88 -28.23 11.86
N VAL A 62 -1.31 -29.38 11.49
CA VAL A 62 -0.09 -29.42 10.67
C VAL A 62 -0.33 -28.86 9.27
N SER A 63 -1.49 -29.13 8.67
CA SER A 63 -1.87 -28.58 7.36
C SER A 63 -1.96 -27.04 7.41
N GLU A 64 -2.67 -26.48 8.38
CA GLU A 64 -2.79 -25.04 8.58
C GLU A 64 -1.43 -24.39 8.87
N LEU A 65 -0.58 -25.06 9.65
CA LEU A 65 0.77 -24.58 9.95
C LEU A 65 1.62 -24.51 8.68
N ASN A 66 1.56 -25.54 7.82
CA ASN A 66 2.26 -25.54 6.53
C ASN A 66 1.77 -24.43 5.60
N VAL A 67 0.46 -24.22 5.50
CA VAL A 67 -0.12 -23.09 4.73
C VAL A 67 0.40 -21.76 5.27
N THR A 68 0.40 -21.59 6.59
CA THR A 68 0.87 -20.38 7.24
C THR A 68 2.36 -20.13 7.00
N ILE A 69 3.20 -21.17 6.96
CA ILE A 69 4.63 -21.05 6.62
C ILE A 69 4.80 -20.53 5.20
N VAL A 70 4.07 -21.09 4.22
CA VAL A 70 4.16 -20.64 2.82
C VAL A 70 3.71 -19.19 2.69
N GLU A 71 2.60 -18.81 3.32
CA GLU A 71 2.13 -17.42 3.36
C GLU A 71 3.16 -16.48 4.03
N ALA A 72 3.74 -16.90 5.15
CA ALA A 72 4.76 -16.14 5.87
C ALA A 72 6.04 -15.99 5.04
N GLN A 73 6.43 -17.01 4.27
CA GLN A 73 7.56 -16.95 3.35
C GLN A 73 7.30 -15.99 2.18
N LEU A 74 6.11 -16.02 1.58
CA LEU A 74 5.70 -15.04 0.57
C LEU A 74 5.68 -13.62 1.12
N ARG A 75 5.27 -13.42 2.38
CA ARG A 75 5.38 -12.12 3.09
C ARG A 75 6.82 -11.75 3.45
N THR A 76 7.71 -12.72 3.65
CA THR A 76 9.14 -12.48 3.94
C THR A 76 9.90 -12.10 2.67
N ARG A 77 9.47 -12.56 1.49
CA ARG A 77 9.95 -12.07 0.19
C ARG A 77 9.69 -10.58 -0.05
N GLN A 78 8.81 -9.94 0.74
CA GLN A 78 8.64 -8.48 0.72
C GLN A 78 9.79 -7.72 1.41
N ILE A 79 10.81 -8.41 1.95
CA ILE A 79 12.04 -7.76 2.44
C ILE A 79 13.02 -7.72 1.27
N PRO A 80 13.28 -6.53 0.67
CA PRO A 80 14.18 -6.45 -0.47
C PRO A 80 15.64 -6.71 -0.05
N PRO A 81 16.45 -7.30 -0.93
CA PRO A 81 17.89 -7.42 -0.71
C PRO A 81 18.57 -6.05 -0.58
N PRO A 82 19.75 -5.96 0.06
CA PRO A 82 20.52 -4.72 0.07
C PRO A 82 20.91 -4.31 -1.36
N LEU A 83 20.98 -3.01 -1.62
CA LEU A 83 21.41 -2.48 -2.92
C LEU A 83 22.89 -2.84 -3.17
N PRO A 84 23.23 -3.49 -4.31
CA PRO A 84 24.62 -3.58 -4.75
C PRO A 84 25.11 -2.20 -5.24
N ILE A 85 25.66 -1.40 -4.33
CA ILE A 85 26.09 -0.01 -4.60
C ILE A 85 27.06 0.06 -5.78
N GLU A 86 28.09 -0.79 -5.80
CA GLU A 86 29.10 -0.84 -6.87
C GLU A 86 28.44 -1.02 -8.25
N VAL A 87 27.49 -1.95 -8.38
CA VAL A 87 26.78 -2.19 -9.65
C VAL A 87 25.93 -0.99 -10.04
N ALA A 88 25.25 -0.36 -9.08
CA ALA A 88 24.44 0.82 -9.35
C ALA A 88 25.29 2.02 -9.82
N VAL A 89 26.49 2.19 -9.26
CA VAL A 89 27.46 3.24 -9.62
C VAL A 89 28.15 2.95 -10.96
N ASP A 90 28.49 1.70 -11.24
CA ASP A 90 29.05 1.28 -12.53
C ASP A 90 28.07 1.54 -13.67
N ARG A 91 26.78 1.20 -13.46
CA ARG A 91 25.70 1.46 -14.43
C ARG A 91 25.44 2.95 -14.60
N TYR A 92 25.43 3.69 -13.50
CA TYR A 92 25.35 5.15 -13.54
C TYR A 92 26.48 5.73 -14.41
N SER A 93 27.73 5.33 -14.18
CA SER A 93 28.89 5.82 -14.94
C SER A 93 28.79 5.55 -16.45
N CYS A 94 28.23 4.40 -16.84
CA CYS A 94 28.08 4.00 -18.25
C CYS A 94 26.90 4.66 -18.99
N SER A 95 25.94 5.25 -18.26
CA SER A 95 24.70 5.81 -18.81
C SER A 95 24.86 7.26 -19.30
N ASN A 96 24.05 7.67 -20.28
CA ASN A 96 24.11 8.98 -20.93
C ASN A 96 23.01 9.96 -20.49
N ASN A 97 21.82 9.47 -20.12
CA ASN A 97 20.72 10.31 -19.65
C ASN A 97 20.07 9.69 -18.40
N ARG A 98 20.41 10.26 -17.26
CA ARG A 98 20.20 9.65 -15.94
C ARG A 98 19.10 10.39 -15.20
N LEU A 99 18.16 9.65 -14.63
CA LEU A 99 17.11 10.20 -13.76
C LEU A 99 17.28 9.72 -12.33
N LEU A 100 17.54 10.66 -11.42
CA LEU A 100 17.63 10.40 -9.99
C LEU A 100 16.36 10.91 -9.29
N ILE A 101 15.54 9.99 -8.77
CA ILE A 101 14.32 10.29 -8.01
C ILE A 101 14.62 10.11 -6.52
N LEU A 102 14.63 11.20 -5.78
CA LEU A 102 15.01 11.22 -4.37
C LEU A 102 13.83 11.64 -3.49
N GLY A 103 13.43 10.77 -2.57
CA GLY A 103 12.51 11.10 -1.49
C GLY A 103 13.16 12.08 -0.52
N PHE A 104 12.43 13.09 -0.06
CA PHE A 104 13.00 14.04 0.91
C PHE A 104 12.98 13.48 2.34
N ASN A 105 11.78 13.30 2.91
CA ASN A 105 11.58 12.92 4.31
C ASN A 105 12.17 11.54 4.63
N ALA A 106 12.97 11.47 5.71
CA ALA A 106 13.65 10.26 6.19
C ALA A 106 14.64 9.60 5.19
N THR A 107 14.94 10.27 4.07
CA THR A 107 15.92 9.84 3.07
C THR A 107 17.05 10.85 2.96
N LEU A 108 16.75 12.12 2.62
CA LEU A 108 17.74 13.21 2.55
C LEU A 108 17.81 14.05 3.84
N THR A 109 16.84 13.87 4.74
CA THR A 109 16.78 14.59 6.02
C THR A 109 17.68 13.95 7.07
N GLU A 110 18.05 14.74 8.08
CA GLU A 110 18.75 14.22 9.24
C GLU A 110 17.94 13.11 9.96
N PRO A 111 18.58 12.05 10.47
CA PRO A 111 17.90 11.06 11.28
C PRO A 111 17.45 11.74 12.58
N VAL A 112 16.18 11.59 12.94
CA VAL A 112 15.64 12.27 14.12
C VAL A 112 16.25 11.72 15.42
N ASP A 113 16.79 10.50 15.39
CA ASP A 113 17.38 9.85 16.57
C ASP A 113 18.76 10.43 16.96
N THR A 114 19.39 11.24 16.10
CA THR A 114 20.66 11.93 16.41
C THR A 114 20.48 13.19 17.26
N LEU A 115 19.25 13.69 17.40
CA LEU A 115 18.91 14.78 18.31
C LEU A 115 18.67 14.22 19.71
N GLY A 116 19.76 13.79 20.35
CA GLY A 116 19.76 13.44 21.75
C GLY A 116 19.18 14.60 22.57
N ARG A 117 17.97 14.41 23.11
CA ARG A 117 17.42 15.06 24.31
C ARG A 117 17.86 16.53 24.50
N LYS A 118 17.76 17.37 23.46
CA LYS A 118 17.89 18.82 23.64
C LYS A 118 16.52 19.36 23.96
N ASP A 119 16.34 19.76 25.21
CA ASP A 119 15.15 20.38 25.81
C ASP A 119 14.79 21.76 25.21
N SER A 120 15.11 22.03 23.94
CA SER A 120 14.91 23.34 23.32
C SER A 120 14.06 23.27 22.05
N GLN A 121 12.77 23.52 22.27
CA GLN A 121 11.89 24.36 21.45
C GLN A 121 11.58 23.89 20.02
N ILE A 122 10.33 23.41 19.82
CA ILE A 122 9.28 23.78 18.85
C ILE A 122 9.65 24.09 17.36
N ASN A 123 10.90 24.32 16.97
CA ASN A 123 11.35 24.65 15.61
C ASN A 123 12.06 23.48 14.90
N GLU A 124 12.09 22.28 15.49
CA GLU A 124 12.71 21.06 14.93
C GLU A 124 11.74 20.21 14.06
N TRP A 125 10.56 20.73 13.71
CA TRP A 125 9.56 19.99 12.92
C TRP A 125 9.81 20.06 11.42
N GLU A 126 10.50 21.10 10.97
CA GLU A 126 10.76 21.28 9.56
C GLU A 126 11.92 20.37 9.13
N PRO A 127 11.67 19.46 8.18
CA PRO A 127 12.72 18.59 7.67
C PRO A 127 13.83 19.46 7.05
N LYS A 128 15.06 19.28 7.55
CA LYS A 128 16.24 19.95 7.03
C LYS A 128 17.12 18.97 6.26
N LEU A 129 17.63 19.44 5.13
CA LEU A 129 18.62 18.72 4.33
C LEU A 129 19.89 18.52 5.16
N ARG A 130 20.40 17.30 5.16
CA ARG A 130 21.65 16.97 5.86
C ARG A 130 22.83 17.75 5.29
N PRO A 131 23.71 18.34 6.13
CA PRO A 131 24.87 19.09 5.65
C PRO A 131 25.81 18.25 4.78
N ASP A 132 26.00 16.97 5.11
CA ASP A 132 26.88 16.04 4.39
C ASP A 132 26.45 15.75 2.95
N LEU A 133 25.19 16.06 2.61
CA LEU A 133 24.63 15.88 1.27
C LEU A 133 24.78 17.11 0.39
N ARG A 134 25.17 18.27 0.95
CA ARG A 134 25.22 19.53 0.20
C ARG A 134 26.22 19.49 -0.95
N GLU A 135 27.42 18.97 -0.71
CA GLU A 135 28.45 18.86 -1.75
C GLU A 135 28.13 17.77 -2.79
N PRO A 136 27.78 16.52 -2.40
CA PRO A 136 27.40 15.49 -3.37
C PRO A 136 26.19 15.89 -4.23
N LEU A 137 25.13 16.46 -3.62
CA LEU A 137 23.97 16.89 -4.38
C LEU A 137 24.30 18.01 -5.35
N ARG A 138 25.15 18.97 -4.97
CA ARG A 138 25.59 20.04 -5.88
C ARG A 138 26.29 19.46 -7.11
N LYS A 139 27.26 18.57 -6.91
CA LYS A 139 27.96 17.90 -8.03
C LYS A 139 26.98 17.17 -8.97
N LEU A 140 26.03 16.41 -8.40
CA LEU A 140 25.03 15.67 -9.18
C LEU A 140 24.07 16.60 -9.93
N CYS A 141 23.73 17.77 -9.38
CA CYS A 141 22.86 18.74 -10.03
C CYS A 141 23.58 19.56 -11.11
N ASP A 142 24.91 19.69 -11.01
CA ASP A 142 25.74 20.39 -11.99
C ASP A 142 26.11 19.51 -13.20
N ASP A 143 25.89 18.19 -13.12
CA ASP A 143 26.10 17.24 -14.22
C ASP A 143 24.98 17.37 -15.28
N PRO A 144 25.29 17.76 -16.53
CA PRO A 144 24.29 17.93 -17.58
C PRO A 144 23.63 16.62 -18.04
N LYS A 145 24.24 15.46 -17.73
CA LYS A 145 23.66 14.14 -18.05
C LYS A 145 22.66 13.66 -17.00
N THR A 146 22.60 14.33 -15.85
CA THR A 146 21.85 13.85 -14.70
C THR A 146 20.72 14.80 -14.36
N THR A 147 19.49 14.31 -14.50
CA THR A 147 18.29 15.00 -14.02
C THR A 147 17.97 14.53 -12.61
N VAL A 148 18.07 15.44 -11.64
CA VAL A 148 17.71 15.18 -10.24
C VAL A 148 16.29 15.68 -9.96
N LEU A 149 15.44 14.80 -9.44
CA LEU A 149 14.06 15.07 -9.03
C LEU A 149 13.89 14.74 -7.54
N VAL A 150 13.54 15.73 -6.73
CA VAL A 150 13.20 15.55 -5.33
C VAL A 150 11.68 15.45 -5.19
N LEU A 151 11.19 14.28 -4.77
CA LEU A 151 9.79 14.04 -4.47
C LEU A 151 9.53 14.13 -2.96
N SER A 152 8.64 15.02 -2.57
CA SER A 152 8.26 15.19 -1.16
C SER A 152 6.76 15.20 -0.96
N GLY A 153 6.34 14.87 0.27
CA GLY A 153 4.98 15.17 0.72
C GLY A 153 4.86 16.59 1.29
N SER A 154 5.98 17.22 1.64
CA SER A 154 6.04 18.53 2.30
C SER A 154 5.52 19.67 1.42
N ALA A 155 5.17 20.78 2.07
CA ALA A 155 4.74 22.01 1.42
C ALA A 155 5.89 22.68 0.62
N ARG A 156 5.50 23.61 -0.26
CA ARG A 156 6.39 24.32 -1.21
C ARG A 156 7.52 25.09 -0.50
N ASN A 157 7.16 25.87 0.52
CA ASN A 157 8.10 26.66 1.33
C ASN A 157 9.24 25.81 1.91
N VAL A 158 8.92 24.62 2.43
CA VAL A 158 9.91 23.71 3.02
C VAL A 158 10.92 23.24 1.97
N LEU A 159 10.48 22.99 0.74
CA LEU A 159 11.39 22.60 -0.34
C LEU A 159 12.22 23.80 -0.82
N ASP A 160 11.63 24.98 -0.92
CA ASP A 160 12.33 26.21 -1.32
C ASP A 160 13.45 26.56 -0.33
N ASP A 161 13.18 26.47 0.97
CA ASP A 161 14.16 26.77 2.02
C ASP A 161 15.35 25.80 2.03
N ASN A 162 15.13 24.56 1.59
CA ASN A 162 16.17 23.52 1.61
C ASN A 162 16.96 23.38 0.31
N PHE A 163 16.32 23.68 -0.84
CA PHE A 163 16.86 23.35 -2.16
C PHE A 163 17.00 24.55 -3.12
N SER A 164 16.73 25.78 -2.68
CA SER A 164 16.84 26.98 -3.51
C SER A 164 18.21 27.19 -4.18
N ASP A 165 19.28 26.68 -3.58
CA ASP A 165 20.66 26.83 -4.08
C ASP A 165 21.10 25.79 -5.12
N TYR A 166 20.25 24.83 -5.47
CA TYR A 166 20.58 23.70 -6.38
C TYR A 166 19.83 23.82 -7.70
N ASN A 167 20.36 23.24 -8.77
CA ASN A 167 19.67 23.13 -10.05
C ASN A 167 18.98 21.76 -10.19
N LEU A 168 17.79 21.62 -9.61
CA LEU A 168 17.03 20.37 -9.63
C LEU A 168 15.51 20.60 -9.81
N TRP A 169 14.79 19.50 -10.01
CA TRP A 169 13.32 19.48 -10.04
C TRP A 169 12.75 19.20 -8.65
N LEU A 170 11.79 20.01 -8.23
CA LEU A 170 11.10 19.91 -6.94
C LEU A 170 9.65 19.54 -7.16
N ALA A 171 9.20 18.47 -6.50
CA ALA A 171 7.80 18.06 -6.47
C ALA A 171 7.26 18.10 -5.04
N ALA A 172 6.44 19.11 -4.74
CA ALA A 172 5.80 19.29 -3.43
C ALA A 172 4.43 18.60 -3.35
N GLU A 173 3.96 18.36 -2.13
CA GLU A 173 2.63 17.79 -1.84
C GLU A 173 2.28 16.55 -2.69
N ASN A 174 3.18 15.56 -2.68
CA ASN A 174 3.03 14.30 -3.41
C ASN A 174 2.99 14.46 -4.94
N GLY A 175 3.59 15.53 -5.46
CA GLY A 175 3.72 15.80 -6.89
C GLY A 175 2.61 16.66 -7.47
N MET A 176 1.90 17.40 -6.61
CA MET A 176 0.85 18.35 -7.00
C MET A 176 1.41 19.69 -7.46
N PHE A 177 2.58 20.05 -6.95
CA PHE A 177 3.29 21.24 -7.37
C PHE A 177 4.64 20.81 -7.89
N LEU A 178 4.97 21.24 -9.11
CA LEU A 178 6.23 20.96 -9.77
C LEU A 178 6.94 22.26 -10.05
N ARG A 179 8.24 22.30 -9.80
CA ARG A 179 9.07 23.46 -10.05
C ARG A 179 10.46 23.03 -10.49
N VAL A 180 11.01 23.71 -11.50
CA VAL A 180 12.46 23.80 -11.64
C VAL A 180 12.93 24.90 -10.71
N THR A 181 13.95 24.64 -9.90
CA THR A 181 14.55 25.62 -8.95
C THR A 181 14.75 27.04 -9.52
N THR A 182 15.00 27.19 -10.82
CA THR A 182 15.15 28.48 -11.51
C THR A 182 13.85 29.15 -11.99
N GLY A 183 12.71 28.44 -11.96
CA GLY A 183 11.41 28.91 -12.43
C GLY A 183 10.37 29.05 -11.31
N ASP A 184 9.11 29.27 -11.70
CA ASP A 184 7.98 29.39 -10.77
C ASP A 184 7.32 28.03 -10.49
N TRP A 185 6.59 27.94 -9.38
CA TRP A 185 5.79 26.76 -9.04
C TRP A 185 4.64 26.58 -10.04
N MET A 186 4.64 25.44 -10.71
CA MET A 186 3.55 24.98 -11.59
C MET A 186 2.62 24.06 -10.81
N THR A 187 1.32 24.23 -11.01
CA THR A 187 0.30 23.40 -10.37
C THR A 187 -0.11 22.30 -11.34
N THR A 188 0.11 21.04 -10.97
CA THR A 188 -0.26 19.85 -11.75
C THR A 188 -1.60 19.25 -11.31
N MET A 189 -2.42 20.06 -10.63
CA MET A 189 -3.73 19.67 -10.09
C MET A 189 -4.66 19.10 -11.16
N PRO A 190 -5.32 17.97 -10.88
CA PRO A 190 -6.53 17.60 -11.63
C PRO A 190 -7.60 18.68 -11.45
N GLU A 191 -8.21 19.14 -12.54
CA GLU A 191 -9.15 20.27 -12.57
C GLU A 191 -10.40 20.11 -11.66
N ASN A 192 -10.67 18.90 -11.18
CA ASN A 192 -11.88 18.53 -10.42
C ASN A 192 -11.63 18.26 -8.92
N LEU A 193 -10.57 18.80 -8.32
CA LEU A 193 -10.29 18.57 -6.90
C LEU A 193 -11.21 19.42 -5.99
N SER A 194 -12.15 18.78 -5.28
CA SER A 194 -12.94 19.46 -4.25
C SER A 194 -12.19 19.51 -2.91
N MET A 195 -12.26 20.65 -2.22
CA MET A 195 -11.64 20.88 -0.91
C MET A 195 -12.66 21.08 0.21
N GLU A 196 -13.95 20.80 -0.06
CA GLU A 196 -15.05 20.97 0.89
C GLU A 196 -14.92 20.06 2.13
N TRP A 197 -14.13 18.99 2.02
CA TRP A 197 -13.88 18.05 3.11
C TRP A 197 -12.90 18.57 4.16
N VAL A 198 -12.08 19.58 3.83
CA VAL A 198 -10.97 20.05 4.68
C VAL A 198 -11.48 20.51 6.03
N ASP A 199 -12.51 21.36 6.07
CA ASP A 199 -13.04 21.88 7.33
C ASP A 199 -13.60 20.77 8.22
N SER A 200 -14.24 19.77 7.61
CA SER A 200 -14.80 18.64 8.36
C SER A 200 -13.72 17.74 8.94
N VAL A 201 -12.64 17.48 8.20
CA VAL A 201 -11.48 16.71 8.70
C VAL A 201 -10.69 17.51 9.74
N LYS A 202 -10.55 18.82 9.54
CA LYS A 202 -9.89 19.73 10.47
C LYS A 202 -10.55 19.71 11.84
N ASN A 203 -11.88 19.76 11.91
CA ASN A 203 -12.62 19.65 13.18
C ASN A 203 -12.30 18.35 13.94
N VAL A 204 -12.16 17.22 13.22
CA VAL A 204 -11.77 15.95 13.83
C VAL A 204 -10.32 16.02 14.33
N PHE A 205 -9.41 16.59 13.54
CA PHE A 205 -8.00 16.71 13.91
C PHE A 205 -7.79 17.63 15.11
N GLU A 206 -8.50 18.75 15.18
CA GLU A 206 -8.51 19.65 16.34
C GLU A 206 -8.96 18.91 17.59
N TYR A 207 -10.09 18.21 17.52
CA TYR A 207 -10.62 17.42 18.64
C TYR A 207 -9.60 16.39 19.17
N PHE A 208 -8.90 15.67 18.29
CA PHE A 208 -7.90 14.69 18.70
C PHE A 208 -6.58 15.31 19.15
N THR A 209 -6.25 16.51 18.66
CA THR A 209 -5.06 17.26 19.03
C THR A 209 -5.16 17.77 20.47
N ASP A 210 -6.30 18.36 20.83
CA ASP A 210 -6.54 18.92 22.18
C ASP A 210 -6.42 17.88 23.30
N ARG A 211 -6.82 16.64 23.01
CA ARG A 211 -6.80 15.52 23.97
C ARG A 211 -5.55 14.65 23.89
N THR A 212 -4.64 14.93 22.96
CA THR A 212 -3.40 14.15 22.79
C THR A 212 -2.20 15.06 22.98
N PRO A 213 -1.62 15.10 24.21
CA PRO A 213 -0.50 15.98 24.50
C PRO A 213 0.66 15.79 23.51
N ARG A 214 1.25 16.89 23.06
CA ARG A 214 2.37 16.94 22.09
C ARG A 214 2.04 16.37 20.70
N SER A 215 0.77 16.12 20.41
CA SER A 215 0.32 15.94 19.03
C SER A 215 0.02 17.30 18.41
N GLN A 216 0.11 17.35 17.08
CA GLN A 216 -0.16 18.56 16.29
C GLN A 216 -0.74 18.12 14.95
N PHE A 217 -1.48 19.01 14.29
CA PHE A 217 -1.81 18.82 12.88
C PHE A 217 -1.30 19.99 12.03
N GLU A 218 -1.01 19.67 10.78
CA GLU A 218 -0.57 20.58 9.74
C GLU A 218 -1.63 20.59 8.64
N VAL A 219 -2.09 21.79 8.26
CA VAL A 219 -2.99 21.98 7.12
C VAL A 219 -2.12 22.40 5.94
N ARG A 220 -2.11 21.57 4.89
CA ARG A 220 -1.44 21.86 3.62
C ARG A 220 -2.46 22.26 2.57
N GLU A 221 -1.99 22.58 1.37
CA GLU A 221 -2.88 23.03 0.30
C GLU A 221 -3.72 21.90 -0.29
N THR A 222 -3.27 20.64 -0.20
CA THR A 222 -3.97 19.47 -0.76
C THR A 222 -4.18 18.32 0.23
N SER A 223 -3.66 18.47 1.45
CA SER A 223 -3.65 17.41 2.45
C SER A 223 -3.70 17.95 3.87
N LEU A 224 -4.16 17.11 4.80
CA LEU A 224 -4.11 17.39 6.23
C LEU A 224 -3.36 16.28 6.92
N ILE A 225 -2.40 16.62 7.78
CA ILE A 225 -1.56 15.63 8.47
C ILE A 225 -1.65 15.83 9.96
N TRP A 226 -2.04 14.79 10.68
CA TRP A 226 -1.96 14.73 12.13
C TRP A 226 -0.71 13.94 12.55
N ASN A 227 0.17 14.58 13.31
CA ASN A 227 1.43 14.03 13.78
C ASN A 227 1.39 13.85 15.30
N TYR A 228 1.70 12.64 15.77
CA TYR A 228 1.78 12.30 17.20
C TYR A 228 3.16 11.76 17.58
N LYS A 229 4.19 12.19 16.84
CA LYS A 229 5.56 11.67 16.96
C LYS A 229 6.15 11.82 18.37
N TYR A 230 5.85 12.93 19.05
CA TYR A 230 6.37 13.28 20.38
C TYR A 230 5.37 13.05 21.51
N SER A 231 4.17 12.56 21.16
CA SER A 231 3.22 12.02 22.13
C SER A 231 3.72 10.69 22.68
N ASP A 232 3.14 10.26 23.80
CA ASP A 232 3.35 8.89 24.27
C ASP A 232 2.99 7.87 23.17
N VAL A 233 3.81 6.83 23.02
CA VAL A 233 3.73 5.94 21.85
C VAL A 233 2.49 5.07 21.90
N GLU A 234 2.14 4.54 23.07
CA GLU A 234 0.97 3.67 23.23
C GLU A 234 -0.31 4.47 23.19
N PHE A 235 -0.35 5.57 23.93
CA PHE A 235 -1.50 6.49 23.96
C PHE A 235 -1.73 7.14 22.59
N GLY A 236 -0.69 7.65 21.94
CA GLY A 236 -0.78 8.24 20.61
C GLY A 236 -1.28 7.25 19.56
N ARG A 237 -0.90 5.97 19.66
CA ARG A 237 -1.41 4.92 18.77
C ARG A 237 -2.89 4.60 19.01
N LEU A 238 -3.34 4.58 20.27
CA LEU A 238 -4.76 4.42 20.59
C LEU A 238 -5.57 5.59 20.04
N GLN A 239 -5.09 6.82 20.28
CA GLN A 239 -5.71 8.04 19.77
C GLN A 239 -5.75 8.08 18.24
N ALA A 240 -4.69 7.63 17.55
CA ALA A 240 -4.66 7.51 16.09
C ALA A 240 -5.73 6.53 15.58
N ARG A 241 -5.91 5.39 16.25
CA ARG A 241 -6.93 4.39 15.88
C ARG A 241 -8.34 4.96 16.03
N ASP A 242 -8.60 5.63 17.14
CA ASP A 242 -9.91 6.23 17.40
C ASP A 242 -10.17 7.40 16.42
N LEU A 243 -9.14 8.19 16.09
CA LEU A 243 -9.19 9.22 15.04
C LEU A 243 -9.59 8.63 13.68
N LEU A 244 -8.96 7.53 13.26
CA LEU A 244 -9.29 6.86 12.00
C LEU A 244 -10.74 6.40 11.96
N GLN A 245 -11.24 5.85 13.07
CA GLN A 245 -12.64 5.43 13.18
C GLN A 245 -13.59 6.62 13.06
N HIS A 246 -13.28 7.76 13.68
CA HIS A 246 -14.07 8.98 13.58
C HIS A 246 -14.07 9.58 12.18
N LEU A 247 -12.93 9.55 11.48
CA LEU A 247 -12.87 9.94 10.07
C LEU A 247 -13.81 9.05 9.26
N TRP A 248 -13.60 7.73 9.29
CA TRP A 248 -14.36 6.77 8.47
C TRP A 248 -15.86 6.78 8.74
N ALA A 249 -16.28 7.02 9.98
CA ALA A 249 -17.69 7.09 10.34
C ALA A 249 -18.34 8.44 9.98
N GLY A 250 -17.55 9.48 9.74
CA GLY A 250 -18.04 10.84 9.51
C GLY A 250 -17.60 11.41 8.17
N PRO A 251 -16.66 12.35 8.15
CA PRO A 251 -16.42 13.26 7.03
C PRO A 251 -15.89 12.58 5.76
N ILE A 252 -15.22 11.44 5.88
CA ILE A 252 -14.62 10.76 4.71
C ILE A 252 -15.47 9.59 4.20
N SER A 253 -16.59 9.26 4.86
CA SER A 253 -17.44 8.10 4.53
C SER A 253 -17.98 8.13 3.10
N ASN A 254 -18.28 9.31 2.57
CA ASN A 254 -18.85 9.52 1.23
C ASN A 254 -17.97 10.40 0.34
N ALA A 255 -16.76 10.75 0.78
CA ALA A 255 -15.85 11.63 0.07
C ALA A 255 -14.76 10.82 -0.67
N SER A 256 -14.27 11.32 -1.80
CA SER A 256 -13.20 10.72 -2.60
C SER A 256 -11.81 10.96 -1.97
N LEU A 257 -11.67 10.55 -0.71
CA LEU A 257 -10.47 10.75 0.10
C LEU A 257 -9.80 9.42 0.44
N ASP A 258 -8.47 9.48 0.53
CA ASP A 258 -7.65 8.39 1.01
C ASP A 258 -7.00 8.80 2.33
N VAL A 259 -6.80 7.81 3.20
CA VAL A 259 -6.14 8.00 4.49
C VAL A 259 -4.86 7.20 4.49
N VAL A 260 -3.74 7.90 4.57
CA VAL A 260 -2.41 7.31 4.59
C VAL A 260 -1.89 7.27 6.01
N GLN A 261 -1.86 6.08 6.59
CA GLN A 261 -1.33 5.86 7.93
C GLN A 261 0.20 5.71 7.90
N GLY A 262 0.90 6.67 8.51
CA GLY A 262 2.33 6.60 8.78
C GLY A 262 2.66 5.88 10.09
N ARG A 263 3.95 5.82 10.46
CA ARG A 263 4.37 5.19 11.73
C ARG A 263 3.88 5.95 12.97
N ARG A 264 3.89 7.28 12.89
CA ARG A 264 3.47 8.22 13.96
C ARG A 264 2.69 9.41 13.42
N SER A 265 1.98 9.19 12.32
CA SER A 265 1.24 10.22 11.61
C SER A 265 0.04 9.63 10.87
N VAL A 266 -0.96 10.46 10.60
CA VAL A 266 -2.12 10.15 9.76
C VAL A 266 -2.29 11.30 8.78
N GLU A 267 -2.20 11.01 7.49
CA GLU A 267 -2.42 11.98 6.41
C GLU A 267 -3.75 11.69 5.73
N VAL A 268 -4.55 12.72 5.52
CA VAL A 268 -5.77 12.68 4.71
C VAL A 268 -5.52 13.51 3.46
N ARG A 269 -5.76 12.91 2.30
CA ARG A 269 -5.57 13.52 0.98
C ARG A 269 -6.59 12.95 0.01
N SER A 270 -6.72 13.52 -1.19
CA SER A 270 -7.63 12.98 -2.20
C SER A 270 -7.10 11.70 -2.85
N VAL A 271 -7.98 10.78 -3.25
CA VAL A 271 -7.62 9.42 -3.72
C VAL A 271 -6.66 9.41 -4.92
N ALA A 272 -6.72 10.41 -5.80
CA ALA A 272 -5.90 10.47 -7.01
C ALA A 272 -4.49 11.09 -6.79
N VAL A 273 -4.15 11.46 -5.55
CA VAL A 273 -2.92 12.19 -5.22
C VAL A 273 -1.92 11.23 -4.59
N THR A 274 -1.14 10.54 -5.42
CA THR A 274 -0.03 9.67 -4.99
C THR A 274 1.25 10.05 -5.74
N LYS A 275 2.40 9.72 -5.15
CA LYS A 275 3.71 10.00 -5.79
C LYS A 275 3.87 9.24 -7.11
N GLY A 276 3.41 7.99 -7.18
CA GLY A 276 3.41 7.23 -8.44
C GLY A 276 2.45 7.79 -9.48
N ALA A 277 1.25 8.26 -9.11
CA ALA A 277 0.35 8.89 -10.07
C ALA A 277 0.87 10.24 -10.61
N ALA A 278 1.66 10.95 -9.81
CA ALA A 278 2.26 12.21 -10.23
C ALA A 278 3.47 12.03 -11.16
N ILE A 279 4.19 10.90 -11.07
CA ILE A 279 5.45 10.74 -11.82
C ILE A 279 5.25 10.80 -13.33
N ASP A 280 4.15 10.25 -13.84
CA ASP A 280 3.82 10.27 -15.27
C ASP A 280 3.71 11.71 -15.80
N ARG A 281 2.99 12.57 -15.06
CA ARG A 281 2.86 14.00 -15.39
C ARG A 281 4.19 14.73 -15.25
N ILE A 282 4.94 14.44 -14.19
CA ILE A 282 6.24 15.08 -13.93
C ILE A 282 7.23 14.74 -15.04
N LEU A 283 7.30 13.48 -15.46
CA LEU A 283 8.16 13.06 -16.58
C LEU A 283 7.76 13.77 -17.88
N GLY A 284 6.46 13.88 -18.14
CA GLY A 284 5.93 14.67 -19.27
C GLY A 284 6.50 16.09 -19.26
N GLU A 285 6.38 16.80 -18.15
CA GLU A 285 6.89 18.18 -18.02
C GLU A 285 8.42 18.28 -18.14
N ILE A 286 9.16 17.34 -17.52
CA ILE A 286 10.63 17.31 -17.62
C ILE A 286 11.08 17.19 -19.07
N VAL A 287 10.44 16.31 -19.85
CA VAL A 287 10.76 16.09 -21.26
C VAL A 287 10.46 17.32 -22.11
N HIS A 288 9.30 17.96 -21.88
CA HIS A 288 8.89 19.15 -22.62
C HIS A 288 9.79 20.35 -22.33
N ASN A 289 10.17 20.57 -21.06
CA ASN A 289 10.96 21.74 -20.66
C ASN A 289 12.44 21.61 -21.04
N ASN A 290 13.02 20.42 -20.88
CA ASN A 290 14.44 20.19 -21.22
C ASN A 290 14.67 19.93 -22.72
N GLY A 291 13.60 19.76 -23.51
CA GLY A 291 13.71 19.41 -24.92
C GLY A 291 14.55 18.15 -25.13
N MET A 292 14.34 17.13 -24.28
CA MET A 292 15.19 15.93 -24.26
C MET A 292 15.27 15.30 -25.65
N LYS A 293 16.50 15.18 -26.15
CA LYS A 293 16.81 14.56 -27.45
C LYS A 293 17.13 13.07 -27.33
N GLU A 294 17.58 12.64 -26.15
CA GLU A 294 17.97 11.27 -25.85
C GLU A 294 17.02 10.69 -24.79
N PRO A 295 16.57 9.44 -24.93
CA PRO A 295 15.74 8.79 -23.93
C PRO A 295 16.52 8.53 -22.63
N ILE A 296 15.82 8.45 -21.51
CA ILE A 296 16.42 8.11 -20.21
C ILE A 296 16.82 6.64 -20.22
N ASP A 297 18.09 6.36 -19.94
CA ASP A 297 18.71 5.02 -19.97
C ASP A 297 19.10 4.51 -18.57
N TYR A 298 19.00 5.36 -17.53
CA TYR A 298 19.23 4.98 -16.13
C TYR A 298 18.23 5.66 -15.20
N VAL A 299 17.62 4.89 -14.29
CA VAL A 299 16.69 5.42 -13.27
C VAL A 299 17.04 4.87 -11.90
N LEU A 300 17.28 5.78 -10.95
CA LEU A 300 17.48 5.45 -9.53
C LEU A 300 16.41 6.12 -8.69
N CYS A 301 15.52 5.34 -8.08
CA CYS A 301 14.45 5.81 -7.22
C CYS A 301 14.70 5.41 -5.77
N ILE A 302 15.01 6.38 -4.90
CA ILE A 302 15.33 6.15 -3.49
C ILE A 302 14.35 6.93 -2.63
N GLY A 303 13.72 6.29 -1.64
CA GLY A 303 12.84 7.01 -0.74
C GLY A 303 12.39 6.24 0.49
N HIS A 304 11.88 6.96 1.48
CA HIS A 304 11.07 6.41 2.56
C HIS A 304 9.59 6.69 2.27
N PHE A 305 9.02 5.96 1.31
CA PHE A 305 7.63 6.16 0.91
C PHE A 305 6.66 5.37 1.80
N LEU A 306 5.49 5.95 2.05
CA LEU A 306 4.41 5.25 2.72
C LEU A 306 3.83 4.20 1.77
N THR A 307 3.12 3.20 2.29
CA THR A 307 2.68 2.05 1.48
C THR A 307 1.80 2.45 0.29
N LYS A 308 1.03 3.54 0.42
CA LYS A 308 0.21 4.11 -0.68
C LYS A 308 1.02 4.89 -1.72
N ASP A 309 2.28 5.22 -1.44
CA ASP A 309 3.22 5.91 -2.33
C ASP A 309 4.33 4.98 -2.86
N GLU A 310 4.29 3.68 -2.51
CA GLU A 310 5.22 2.69 -3.06
C GLU A 310 4.85 2.27 -4.50
N ASP A 311 3.75 2.80 -5.04
CA ASP A 311 3.35 2.68 -6.45
C ASP A 311 4.43 3.22 -7.40
N ILE A 312 5.20 4.22 -6.96
CA ILE A 312 6.36 4.73 -7.70
C ILE A 312 7.46 3.69 -7.94
N TYR A 313 7.62 2.70 -7.05
CA TYR A 313 8.65 1.67 -7.21
C TYR A 313 8.30 0.66 -8.29
N THR A 314 7.01 0.51 -8.61
CA THR A 314 6.51 -0.37 -9.66
C THR A 314 6.34 0.35 -10.99
N PHE A 315 6.34 1.69 -11.00
CA PHE A 315 6.06 2.49 -12.20
C PHE A 315 7.07 2.25 -13.34
N PHE A 316 8.36 2.18 -13.01
CA PHE A 316 9.43 1.96 -14.00
C PHE A 316 9.82 0.49 -14.14
N GLU A 317 9.11 -0.44 -13.49
CA GLU A 317 9.37 -1.85 -13.73
C GLU A 317 8.86 -2.20 -15.13
N PRO A 318 9.73 -2.71 -16.03
CA PRO A 318 9.24 -3.25 -17.29
C PRO A 318 8.27 -4.39 -16.96
N GLU A 319 7.10 -4.41 -17.61
CA GLU A 319 6.19 -5.55 -17.52
C GLU A 319 6.97 -6.81 -17.91
N LEU A 320 7.33 -7.62 -16.92
CA LEU A 320 7.91 -8.93 -17.17
C LEU A 320 6.86 -9.69 -18.00
N PRO A 321 7.24 -10.32 -19.13
CA PRO A 321 6.34 -11.25 -19.79
C PRO A 321 5.91 -12.25 -18.73
N SER A 322 4.62 -12.26 -18.40
CA SER A 322 4.09 -13.21 -17.44
C SER A 322 4.36 -14.60 -18.02
N GLU A 323 5.34 -15.33 -17.46
CA GLU A 323 5.38 -16.77 -17.63
C GLU A 323 4.15 -17.31 -16.90
N VAL A 324 3.03 -17.33 -17.60
CA VAL A 324 1.90 -18.19 -17.25
C VAL A 324 2.48 -19.60 -17.28
N PRO A 325 2.59 -20.31 -16.14
CA PRO A 325 3.02 -21.70 -16.18
C PRO A 325 2.01 -22.43 -17.05
N ALA A 326 2.49 -23.00 -18.16
CA ALA A 326 1.66 -23.72 -19.11
C ALA A 326 0.79 -24.72 -18.36
N SER A 327 -0.53 -24.51 -18.41
CA SER A 327 -1.49 -25.45 -17.84
C SER A 327 -1.25 -26.80 -18.53
N VAL A 328 -0.70 -27.76 -17.80
CA VAL A 328 -0.63 -29.14 -18.26
C VAL A 328 -2.07 -29.64 -18.36
N ARG A 329 -2.62 -29.63 -19.58
CA ARG A 329 -3.87 -30.33 -19.88
C ARG A 329 -3.64 -31.83 -19.66
N PRO A 330 -4.45 -32.52 -18.85
CA PRO A 330 -4.37 -33.98 -18.79
C PRO A 330 -4.76 -34.54 -20.16
N GLN A 331 -3.86 -35.28 -20.79
CA GLN A 331 -4.21 -36.12 -21.93
C GLN A 331 -5.18 -37.21 -21.47
N VAL A 332 -6.36 -37.23 -22.08
CA VAL A 332 -7.33 -38.31 -21.93
C VAL A 332 -6.75 -39.57 -22.58
N PRO A 333 -6.66 -40.72 -21.88
CA PRO A 333 -6.31 -41.96 -22.53
C PRO A 333 -7.51 -42.48 -23.32
N THR A 334 -7.30 -42.71 -24.60
CA THR A 334 -8.19 -43.43 -25.50
C THR A 334 -8.43 -44.83 -24.95
N GLN A 335 -9.66 -45.15 -24.53
CA GLN A 335 -10.05 -46.54 -24.23
C GLN A 335 -11.03 -47.08 -25.27
N VAL A 336 -10.68 -48.28 -25.69
CA VAL A 336 -11.32 -49.17 -26.65
C VAL A 336 -12.72 -49.58 -26.18
N ARG A 337 -13.67 -49.63 -27.11
CA ARG A 337 -15.02 -50.17 -26.95
C ARG A 337 -14.99 -51.68 -26.66
N THR A 338 -15.70 -52.12 -25.61
CA THR A 338 -16.40 -53.42 -25.58
C THR A 338 -17.65 -53.36 -24.70
N SER A 339 -18.80 -53.30 -25.40
CA SER A 339 -20.06 -54.04 -25.21
C SER A 339 -20.68 -54.39 -23.84
N ILE A 340 -21.88 -53.82 -23.64
CA ILE A 340 -23.21 -54.40 -23.26
C ILE A 340 -23.39 -55.09 -21.88
N VAL A 341 -24.31 -54.57 -21.05
CA VAL A 341 -25.65 -55.13 -20.64
C VAL A 341 -26.10 -54.60 -19.26
N GLY A 342 -27.30 -54.00 -19.24
CA GLY A 342 -28.30 -54.09 -18.16
C GLY A 342 -28.18 -53.11 -16.98
N SER A 343 -28.96 -52.03 -16.86
CA SER A 343 -30.42 -51.86 -16.64
C SER A 343 -30.77 -51.43 -15.20
N ARG A 344 -31.62 -50.39 -15.15
CA ARG A 344 -32.49 -49.89 -14.05
C ARG A 344 -31.84 -49.02 -12.98
N ALA A 345 -32.47 -47.99 -12.43
CA ALA A 345 -33.59 -47.09 -12.75
C ALA A 345 -33.78 -46.21 -11.50
N ALA A 346 -34.36 -45.02 -11.68
CA ALA A 346 -35.08 -44.21 -10.67
C ALA A 346 -34.21 -43.47 -9.62
N LEU A 347 -34.56 -42.29 -9.11
CA LEU A 347 -35.54 -41.21 -9.36
C LEU A 347 -35.21 -40.15 -8.28
N LEU A 348 -35.56 -38.88 -8.49
CA LEU A 348 -35.85 -37.77 -7.54
C LEU A 348 -35.34 -36.47 -8.19
N MET A 349 -36.13 -35.84 -9.06
CA MET A 349 -37.33 -35.02 -8.83
C MET A 349 -37.02 -33.65 -8.21
N GLU A 350 -37.23 -32.65 -9.05
CA GLU A 350 -37.11 -31.20 -8.90
C GLU A 350 -38.14 -30.58 -7.94
N GLN A 351 -37.80 -29.42 -7.38
CA GLN A 351 -38.66 -28.22 -7.33
C GLN A 351 -37.75 -27.01 -7.61
N ASN A 352 -37.75 -26.39 -8.82
CA ASN A 352 -38.66 -25.34 -9.35
C ASN A 352 -38.86 -24.18 -8.36
N SER A 353 -38.51 -22.90 -8.64
CA SER A 353 -38.89 -22.01 -9.76
C SER A 353 -38.30 -20.60 -9.42
N MET A 354 -38.06 -19.58 -10.26
CA MET A 354 -38.35 -19.26 -11.68
C MET A 354 -37.67 -17.92 -12.05
N SER A 355 -37.63 -17.67 -13.37
CA SER A 355 -37.66 -16.39 -14.11
C SER A 355 -36.35 -15.97 -14.80
N ALA A 356 -36.33 -15.45 -16.03
CA ALA A 356 -37.10 -15.69 -17.24
C ALA A 356 -36.26 -15.05 -18.37
N VAL A 357 -36.00 -15.82 -19.43
CA VAL A 357 -35.55 -15.37 -20.75
C VAL A 357 -36.84 -14.86 -21.44
N GLU A 358 -36.90 -13.78 -22.22
CA GLU A 358 -36.41 -13.64 -23.59
C GLU A 358 -37.02 -12.35 -24.20
N GLN A 359 -36.30 -11.63 -25.08
CA GLN A 359 -36.76 -11.20 -26.42
C GLN A 359 -36.07 -9.93 -26.93
N ASN A 360 -35.20 -10.13 -27.93
CA ASN A 360 -34.72 -9.12 -28.86
C ASN A 360 -35.87 -8.65 -29.77
N LYS A 361 -36.07 -7.34 -29.87
CA LYS A 361 -36.75 -6.70 -31.01
C LYS A 361 -35.88 -5.56 -31.53
N SER A 362 -35.51 -5.68 -32.80
CA SER A 362 -34.86 -4.67 -33.62
C SER A 362 -35.85 -3.58 -34.03
N TYR A 363 -35.48 -2.31 -33.82
CA TYR A 363 -35.95 -1.18 -34.60
C TYR A 363 -34.78 -0.24 -34.86
N SER A 364 -34.51 0.00 -36.14
CA SER A 364 -33.67 1.08 -36.66
C SER A 364 -34.51 2.35 -36.85
N ILE A 365 -33.96 3.53 -36.53
CA ILE A 365 -33.94 4.75 -37.36
C ILE A 365 -33.38 5.93 -36.53
N ASP A 366 -32.33 6.54 -37.10
CA ASP A 366 -31.83 7.93 -37.10
C ASP A 366 -31.65 8.76 -35.82
N GLY A 367 -30.44 9.33 -35.70
CA GLY A 367 -30.23 10.69 -35.21
C GLY A 367 -29.22 10.85 -34.07
N GLU A 368 -28.05 11.40 -34.42
CA GLU A 368 -27.08 12.09 -33.54
C GLU A 368 -26.18 11.24 -32.63
N THR A 369 -24.95 11.03 -33.11
CA THR A 369 -23.83 10.41 -32.41
C THR A 369 -23.31 11.33 -31.30
N LEU A 370 -23.74 11.09 -30.06
CA LEU A 370 -23.09 11.63 -28.87
C LEU A 370 -21.99 10.64 -28.44
N HIS A 371 -20.72 10.98 -28.70
CA HIS A 371 -19.58 10.22 -28.19
C HIS A 371 -19.54 10.30 -26.66
N SER A 372 -19.91 9.19 -26.02
CA SER A 372 -19.62 8.91 -24.61
C SER A 372 -18.10 8.89 -24.43
N MET A 373 -17.56 9.92 -23.76
CA MET A 373 -16.18 9.97 -23.27
C MET A 373 -16.00 8.88 -22.20
N VAL A 374 -15.67 7.68 -22.67
CA VAL A 374 -14.90 6.73 -21.88
C VAL A 374 -13.52 7.36 -21.75
N THR A 375 -13.14 7.72 -20.53
CA THR A 375 -11.79 8.16 -20.19
C THR A 375 -10.85 7.00 -20.51
N ASP A 376 -10.28 7.04 -21.71
CA ASP A 376 -9.22 6.15 -22.14
C ASP A 376 -8.09 6.30 -21.12
N ARG A 377 -7.81 5.21 -20.41
CA ARG A 377 -6.45 4.95 -19.94
C ARG A 377 -5.61 5.01 -21.20
N ILE A 378 -4.83 6.07 -21.35
CA ILE A 378 -3.80 6.17 -22.39
C ILE A 378 -2.88 4.98 -22.15
N SER A 379 -3.13 3.91 -22.90
CA SER A 379 -2.25 2.78 -23.03
C SER A 379 -0.96 3.32 -23.66
N LEU A 380 0.14 3.21 -22.93
CA LEU A 380 1.52 3.48 -23.36
C LEU A 380 2.00 2.56 -24.52
N GLN A 381 1.10 2.11 -25.39
CA GLN A 381 1.38 1.26 -26.55
C GLN A 381 1.45 2.01 -27.88
N GLU A 382 1.53 3.34 -27.87
CA GLU A 382 1.96 4.12 -29.03
C GLU A 382 3.17 4.98 -28.65
N GLY A 383 4.35 4.36 -28.70
CA GLY A 383 5.66 5.02 -28.86
C GLY A 383 6.08 6.02 -27.78
N SER A 384 6.50 5.55 -26.59
CA SER A 384 7.31 6.40 -25.70
C SER A 384 8.75 6.44 -26.22
N SER A 385 9.12 7.51 -26.91
CA SER A 385 10.50 7.85 -27.25
C SER A 385 11.28 8.46 -26.08
N VAL A 386 10.78 8.30 -24.84
CA VAL A 386 11.27 9.01 -23.63
C VAL A 386 12.12 8.10 -22.73
N LEU A 387 11.86 6.79 -22.71
CA LEU A 387 12.57 5.82 -21.87
C LEU A 387 13.17 4.72 -22.75
N ASP A 388 14.48 4.47 -22.62
CA ASP A 388 15.17 3.30 -23.18
C ASP A 388 15.79 2.51 -22.03
N LEU A 389 14.93 2.18 -21.05
CA LEU A 389 15.35 1.62 -19.78
C LEU A 389 15.39 0.10 -19.86
N GLN A 390 16.58 -0.49 -19.81
CA GLN A 390 16.67 -1.94 -19.63
C GLN A 390 16.34 -2.33 -18.19
N ALA A 391 15.85 -3.56 -18.00
CA ALA A 391 15.47 -4.06 -16.68
C ALA A 391 16.60 -3.96 -15.64
N ASN A 392 17.87 -3.98 -16.05
CA ASN A 392 19.04 -3.91 -15.17
C ASN A 392 19.50 -2.48 -14.86
N ASP A 393 18.95 -1.47 -15.54
CA ASP A 393 19.33 -0.06 -15.37
C ASP A 393 18.27 0.72 -14.54
N TYR A 394 17.28 0.00 -14.00
CA TYR A 394 16.33 0.50 -13.01
C TYR A 394 16.63 -0.01 -11.60
N PHE A 395 16.89 0.94 -10.69
CA PHE A 395 17.15 0.68 -9.28
C PHE A 395 16.10 1.36 -8.41
N SER A 396 15.22 0.59 -7.76
CA SER A 396 14.28 1.08 -6.74
C SER A 396 14.71 0.66 -5.34
N CYS A 397 14.85 1.63 -4.44
CA CYS A 397 15.40 1.46 -3.10
C CYS A 397 14.48 2.04 -2.02
N SER A 398 14.06 1.20 -1.08
CA SER A 398 13.41 1.69 0.14
C SER A 398 14.42 1.97 1.24
N VAL A 399 14.26 3.10 1.92
CA VAL A 399 15.15 3.54 3.00
C VAL A 399 14.51 3.22 4.36
N ALA A 400 15.25 2.54 5.24
CA ALA A 400 14.85 2.27 6.62
C ALA A 400 13.47 1.55 6.80
N ARG A 401 12.95 0.92 5.74
CA ARG A 401 11.75 0.06 5.77
C ARG A 401 12.16 -1.40 5.65
N LYS A 402 11.60 -2.24 6.53
CA LYS A 402 11.87 -3.69 6.51
C LYS A 402 11.11 -4.39 5.39
N ARG A 403 9.92 -3.91 5.03
CA ARG A 403 9.10 -4.43 3.93
C ARG A 403 8.75 -3.30 2.99
N SER A 404 8.86 -3.55 1.69
CA SER A 404 8.63 -2.57 0.62
C SER A 404 8.42 -3.31 -0.71
N ASN A 405 7.71 -2.69 -1.65
CA ASN A 405 7.62 -3.14 -3.04
C ASN A 405 8.88 -2.81 -3.88
N SER A 406 9.87 -2.12 -3.31
CA SER A 406 11.13 -1.79 -3.98
C SER A 406 12.01 -3.02 -4.25
N ARG A 407 12.83 -2.99 -5.32
CA ARG A 407 13.76 -4.08 -5.67
C ARG A 407 14.89 -4.25 -4.65
N TYR A 408 15.33 -3.15 -4.07
CA TYR A 408 16.43 -3.11 -3.12
C TYR A 408 16.05 -2.31 -1.87
N ARG A 409 16.93 -2.41 -0.86
CA ARG A 409 16.80 -1.74 0.43
C ARG A 409 18.11 -1.06 0.80
N LEU A 410 17.99 0.14 1.35
CA LEU A 410 19.04 0.83 2.09
C LEU A 410 18.64 0.87 3.58
N GLN A 411 19.55 0.49 4.47
CA GLN A 411 19.22 0.28 5.87
C GLN A 411 18.96 1.59 6.63
N SER A 412 19.70 2.64 6.30
CA SER A 412 19.59 3.96 6.91
C SER A 412 19.77 5.07 5.87
N SER A 413 19.48 6.30 6.27
CA SER A 413 19.79 7.48 5.48
C SER A 413 21.30 7.74 5.37
N ASP A 414 22.14 7.11 6.19
CA ASP A 414 23.61 7.21 6.05
C ASP A 414 24.11 6.44 4.83
N GLU A 415 23.53 5.27 4.54
CA GLU A 415 23.84 4.52 3.32
C GLU A 415 23.42 5.31 2.06
N VAL A 416 22.37 6.13 2.14
CA VAL A 416 21.97 7.06 1.07
C VAL A 416 23.06 8.11 0.84
N VAL A 417 23.66 8.65 1.91
CA VAL A 417 24.78 9.61 1.80
C VAL A 417 25.99 8.96 1.11
N THR A 418 26.34 7.73 1.50
CA THR A 418 27.44 6.99 0.89
C THR A 418 27.20 6.78 -0.61
N LEU A 419 26.02 6.29 -0.97
CA LEU A 419 25.63 6.07 -2.36
C LEU A 419 25.68 7.38 -3.18
N LEU A 420 25.09 8.47 -2.69
CA LEU A 420 25.09 9.75 -3.40
C LEU A 420 26.50 10.35 -3.52
N ARG A 421 27.39 10.11 -2.54
CA ARG A 421 28.79 10.51 -2.63
C ARG A 421 29.54 9.74 -3.71
N GLU A 422 29.36 8.42 -3.77
CA GLU A 422 29.98 7.59 -4.81
C GLU A 422 29.46 7.96 -6.20
N LEU A 423 28.15 8.19 -6.36
CA LEU A 423 27.60 8.68 -7.63
C LEU A 423 28.17 10.04 -8.03
N ALA A 424 28.34 10.95 -7.07
CA ALA A 424 28.90 12.29 -7.29
C ALA A 424 30.41 12.30 -7.60
N ASP A 425 31.13 11.24 -7.27
CA ASP A 425 32.54 11.09 -7.65
C ASP A 425 32.68 10.50 -9.08
N HIS A 426 31.58 9.97 -9.63
CA HIS A 426 31.46 9.39 -10.97
C HIS A 426 30.59 10.23 -11.93
N SER A 427 30.14 11.41 -11.49
CA SER A 427 29.34 12.36 -12.27
C SER A 427 30.19 13.20 -13.22
#